data_AF-A0A803XMV2-F1
#
_entry.id   AF-A0A803XMV2-F1
#
_cell.length_a   1.000
_cell.length_b   1.000
_cell.length_c   1.000
_cell.angle_alpha   90.00
_cell.angle_beta   90.00
_cell.angle_gamma   90.00
#
_symmetry.space_group_name_H-M   'P 1'
#
loop_
_entity.id
_entity.type
_entity.pdbx_description
1 polymer ?
#
loop_
_entity_poly.entity_id
_entity_poly.type
_entity_poly.pdbx_seq_one_letter_code
_entity_poly.pdbx_strand_id
1 'polypeptide(L)'
;MNAVVQTVKASYVASTKYQKSQGMASLNLPAVSWKMKAPEKKPLVKREKQDETQTKIKRASQKKHVSPVQALSEFKAMESI
;
A
#
# COMPACT_ATOMS: atom_id res chain seq x y z
N MET A 1 -16.65 -3.97 -21.31
CA MET A 1 -16.92 -4.58 -19.98
C MET A 1 -17.47 -3.58 -18.96
N ASN A 2 -16.93 -2.36 -18.86
CA ASN A 2 -17.37 -1.36 -17.85
C ASN A 2 -18.88 -1.02 -17.88
N ALA A 3 -19.46 -0.86 -19.07
CA ALA A 3 -20.90 -0.58 -19.22
C ALA A 3 -21.76 -1.68 -18.58
N VAL A 4 -21.47 -2.95 -18.88
CA VAL A 4 -22.18 -4.10 -18.33
C VAL A 4 -22.11 -4.12 -16.79
N VAL A 5 -20.93 -3.87 -16.22
CA VAL A 5 -20.75 -3.82 -14.75
C VAL A 5 -21.59 -2.71 -14.12
N GLN A 6 -21.73 -1.55 -14.76
CA GLN A 6 -22.55 -0.45 -14.26
C GLN A 6 -24.04 -0.79 -14.34
N THR A 7 -24.50 -1.36 -15.46
CA THR A 7 -25.88 -1.80 -15.63
C THR A 7 -26.25 -2.85 -14.58
N VAL A 8 -25.40 -3.85 -14.35
CA VAL A 8 -25.62 -4.87 -13.30
C VAL A 8 -25.77 -4.25 -11.92
N LYS A 9 -24.93 -3.27 -11.56
CA LYS A 9 -25.05 -2.54 -10.27
C LYS A 9 -26.34 -1.73 -10.19
N ALA A 10 -26.72 -1.05 -11.27
CA ALA A 10 -27.95 -0.27 -11.31
C ALA A 10 -29.19 -1.17 -11.19
N SER A 11 -29.21 -2.30 -11.89
CA SER A 11 -30.27 -3.31 -11.80
C SER A 11 -30.40 -3.89 -10.39
N TYR A 12 -29.30 -4.16 -9.70
CA TYR A 12 -29.31 -4.56 -8.29
C TYR A 12 -30.01 -3.53 -7.40
N VAL A 13 -29.64 -2.25 -7.54
CA VAL A 13 -30.24 -1.17 -6.76
C VAL A 13 -31.73 -1.05 -7.07
N ALA A 14 -32.11 -1.08 -8.34
CA ALA A 14 -33.50 -1.00 -8.75
C ALA A 14 -34.33 -2.16 -8.19
N SER A 15 -33.78 -3.38 -8.29
CA SER A 15 -34.42 -4.62 -7.84
C SER A 15 -34.58 -4.71 -6.32
N THR A 16 -33.75 -4.03 -5.52
CA THR A 16 -33.78 -4.12 -4.05
C THR A 16 -34.44 -2.91 -3.38
N LYS A 17 -34.44 -1.74 -4.03
CA LYS A 17 -35.01 -0.50 -3.47
C LYS A 17 -36.45 -0.24 -3.88
N TYR A 18 -36.90 -0.74 -5.04
CA TYR A 18 -38.26 -0.51 -5.56
C TYR A 18 -39.19 -1.74 -5.51
N GLN A 19 -38.88 -2.77 -4.70
CA GLN A 19 -39.71 -3.99 -4.62
C GLN A 19 -41.16 -3.73 -4.19
N LYS A 20 -41.42 -2.66 -3.42
CA LYS A 20 -42.74 -2.34 -2.86
C LYS A 20 -43.61 -1.45 -3.76
N SER A 21 -43.09 -0.93 -4.87
CA SER A 21 -43.94 -0.17 -5.81
C SER A 21 -44.84 -1.15 -6.57
N GLN A 22 -46.11 -0.79 -6.77
CA GLN A 22 -47.14 -1.70 -7.28
C GLN A 22 -46.81 -2.38 -8.61
N GLY A 23 -45.87 -1.85 -9.41
CA GLY A 23 -45.42 -2.46 -10.66
C GLY A 23 -44.46 -3.65 -10.50
N MET A 24 -43.78 -3.79 -9.36
CA MET A 24 -42.83 -4.89 -9.10
C MET A 24 -43.42 -5.96 -8.16
N ALA A 25 -44.51 -5.65 -7.46
CA ALA A 25 -45.19 -6.55 -6.55
C ALA A 25 -45.86 -7.76 -7.24
N SER A 26 -46.16 -7.68 -8.55
CA SER A 26 -46.64 -8.83 -9.33
C SER A 26 -45.53 -9.85 -9.63
N LEU A 27 -44.27 -9.42 -9.55
CA LEU A 27 -43.08 -10.27 -9.64
C LEU A 27 -42.70 -10.74 -8.22
N ASN A 28 -43.61 -11.46 -7.56
CA ASN A 28 -43.53 -11.90 -6.16
C ASN A 28 -42.31 -12.77 -5.80
N LEU A 29 -41.40 -13.04 -6.75
CA LEU A 29 -40.04 -13.47 -6.50
C LEU A 29 -39.12 -12.70 -7.46
N PRO A 30 -38.00 -12.11 -7.00
CA PRO A 30 -37.02 -11.58 -7.93
C PRO A 30 -36.51 -12.75 -8.77
N ALA A 31 -36.70 -12.70 -10.09
CA ALA A 31 -36.19 -13.71 -11.03
C ALA A 31 -34.66 -13.91 -10.94
N VAL A 32 -33.97 -13.00 -10.26
CA VAL A 32 -32.52 -12.97 -10.09
C VAL A 32 -32.18 -12.85 -8.61
N SER A 33 -31.39 -13.79 -8.09
CA SER A 33 -30.75 -13.67 -6.77
C SER A 33 -29.42 -12.94 -6.88
N TRP A 34 -29.26 -11.83 -6.16
CA TRP A 34 -28.03 -11.03 -6.21
C TRP A 34 -27.02 -11.45 -5.14
N LYS A 35 -25.80 -11.77 -5.54
CA LYS A 35 -24.68 -12.10 -4.63
C LYS A 35 -23.61 -11.01 -4.65
N MET A 36 -23.93 -9.81 -4.14
CA MET A 36 -22.92 -8.76 -3.97
C MET A 36 -22.10 -8.97 -2.70
N LYS A 37 -20.77 -9.03 -2.83
CA LYS A 37 -19.86 -9.02 -1.67
C LYS A 37 -19.73 -7.60 -1.14
N ALA A 38 -19.75 -7.44 0.18
CA ALA A 38 -19.43 -6.16 0.81
C ALA A 38 -18.03 -5.70 0.36
N PRO A 39 -17.84 -4.41 0.04
CA PRO A 39 -16.53 -3.89 -0.30
C PRO A 39 -15.54 -4.12 0.83
N GLU A 40 -14.29 -4.41 0.46
CA GLU A 40 -13.21 -4.53 1.43
C GLU A 40 -12.90 -3.16 2.03
N LYS A 41 -12.72 -3.13 3.35
CA LYS A 41 -12.38 -1.90 4.06
C LYS A 41 -11.06 -1.37 3.52
N LYS A 42 -11.07 -0.11 3.08
CA LYS A 42 -9.84 0.59 2.73
C LYS A 42 -9.03 0.84 4.02
N PRO A 43 -7.69 0.74 3.97
CA PRO A 43 -6.86 0.99 5.13
C PRO A 43 -7.02 2.45 5.58
N LEU A 44 -7.24 2.65 6.89
CA LEU A 44 -7.44 3.98 7.46
C LEU A 44 -6.17 4.85 7.38
N VAL A 45 -5.02 4.21 7.57
CA VAL A 45 -3.70 4.84 7.46
C VAL A 45 -2.96 4.15 6.33
N LYS A 46 -2.29 4.93 5.48
CA LYS A 46 -1.38 4.39 4.47
C LYS A 46 -0.31 3.59 5.22
N ARG A 47 -0.30 2.26 5.05
CA ARG A 47 0.86 1.46 5.44
C ARG A 47 1.96 1.84 4.46
N GLU A 48 2.87 2.70 4.88
CA GLU A 48 4.11 2.93 4.15
C GLU A 48 4.81 1.58 4.01
N LYS A 49 5.18 1.21 2.78
CA LYS A 49 5.98 0.00 2.59
C LYS A 49 7.34 0.30 3.21
N GLN A 50 7.75 -0.49 4.20
CA GLN A 50 9.05 -0.38 4.87
C GLN A 50 10.25 -0.46 3.90
N ASP A 51 10.02 -0.86 2.64
CA ASP A 51 11.02 -0.87 1.56
C ASP A 51 11.51 0.52 1.13
N GLU A 52 10.72 1.59 1.29
CA GLU A 52 11.13 2.93 0.82
C GLU A 52 11.92 3.73 1.88
N THR A 53 11.93 3.28 3.14
CA THR A 53 12.54 4.01 4.27
C THR A 53 13.90 3.49 4.71
N GLN A 54 14.48 2.47 4.05
CA GLN A 54 15.92 2.22 4.17
C GLN A 54 16.71 3.20 3.30
N THR A 55 16.62 4.49 3.64
CA THR A 55 17.66 5.44 3.23
C THR A 55 18.98 4.89 3.77
N LYS A 56 19.88 4.47 2.88
CA LYS A 56 21.22 3.98 3.22
C LYS A 56 21.93 5.06 4.03
N ILE A 57 21.90 4.94 5.35
CA ILE A 57 22.74 5.73 6.25
C ILE A 57 24.18 5.31 5.93
N LYS A 58 24.89 6.12 5.12
CA LYS A 58 26.34 5.96 4.91
C LYS A 58 27.02 6.25 6.23
N ARG A 59 27.35 5.19 6.98
CA ARG A 59 28.19 5.28 8.18
C ARG A 59 29.50 5.95 7.76
N ALA A 60 29.81 7.11 8.34
CA ALA A 60 31.09 7.80 8.11
C ALA A 60 32.26 6.86 8.44
N SER A 61 33.41 7.10 7.82
CA SER A 61 34.62 6.28 7.89
C SER A 61 34.85 5.73 9.31
N GLN A 62 34.97 4.41 9.44
CA GLN A 62 35.23 3.80 10.73
C GLN A 62 36.57 4.30 11.27
N LYS A 63 36.58 4.83 12.49
CA LYS A 63 37.79 5.27 13.19
C LYS A 63 38.72 4.06 13.32
N LYS A 64 39.71 3.96 12.44
CA LYS A 64 40.75 2.94 12.54
C LYS A 64 41.49 3.15 13.85
N HIS A 65 41.64 2.09 14.65
CA HIS A 65 42.46 2.13 15.85
C HIS A 65 43.94 2.13 15.40
N VAL A 66 44.54 3.32 15.36
CA VAL A 66 45.94 3.50 15.01
C VAL A 66 46.77 3.35 16.30
N SER A 67 47.74 2.43 16.29
CA SER A 67 48.69 2.30 17.38
C SER A 67 49.53 3.57 17.50
N PRO A 68 49.79 4.12 18.70
CA PRO A 68 50.57 5.34 18.88
C PRO A 68 51.93 5.31 18.17
N VAL A 69 52.58 4.14 18.14
CA VAL A 69 53.88 3.96 17.47
C VAL A 69 53.76 4.11 15.95
N GLN A 70 52.67 3.60 15.35
CA GLN A 70 52.43 3.74 13.90
C GLN A 70 52.16 5.19 13.52
N ALA A 71 51.37 5.91 14.32
CA ALA A 71 51.14 7.34 14.12
C ALA A 71 52.46 8.13 14.15
N LEU A 72 53.32 7.88 15.16
CA LEU A 72 54.61 8.57 15.28
C LEU A 72 55.57 8.23 14.13
N SER A 73 55.54 7.00 13.63
CA SER A 73 56.35 6.56 12.50
C SER A 73 55.97 7.28 11.20
N GLU A 74 54.67 7.50 10.95
CA GLU A 74 54.18 8.25 9.78
C GLU A 74 54.65 9.71 9.80
N PHE A 75 54.67 10.35 10.98
CA PHE A 75 55.19 11.72 11.11
C PHE A 75 56.70 11.83 10.87
N LYS A 76 57.49 10.85 11.35
CA LYS A 76 58.95 10.85 11.15
C LYS A 76 59.36 10.63 9.70
N ALA A 77 58.58 9.87 8.93
CA ALA A 77 58.83 9.64 7.51
C ALA A 77 58.66 10.91 6.66
N MET A 78 57.83 11.87 7.11
CA MET A 78 57.62 13.16 6.42
C MET A 78 58.70 14.20 6.70
N GLU A 79 59.48 14.04 7.78
CA GLU A 79 60.56 14.96 8.20
C GLU A 79 61.89 14.72 7.44
N SER A 80 61.93 13.71 6.56
CA SER A 80 63.11 13.30 5.78
C SER A 80 62.95 13.55 4.27
N ILE A 81 62.29 14.64 3.90
CA ILE A 81 62.24 15.18 2.51
C ILE A 81 62.89 16.56 2.51
#